data_AF-T0M692-F1
#
_entry.id   AF-T0M692-F1
#
_cell.length_a   1.000
_cell.length_b   1.000
_cell.length_c   1.000
_cell.angle_alpha   90.00
_cell.angle_beta   90.00
_cell.angle_gamma   90.00
#
_symmetry.space_group_name_H-M   'P 1'
#
loop_
_entity.id
_entity.type
_entity.pdbx_description
1 polymer ?
#
loop_
_entity_poly.entity_id
_entity_poly.type
_entity_poly.pdbx_seq_one_letter_code
_entity_poly.pdbx_strand_id
1 'polypeptide(L)'
;MASLVVLVDMVHNVAAILGSGSVSVVFVVLTYSFDIPKFVIRALALDHWEKEMYIIGDSLTLNEVVALAEKVKGTKFSVTHDSMGSLQAGRVTELPSHEAFYPYFPKEQIQGLLAFFGVMWESGKCNLEPGYTLNQRFADIETTNVRALLESA
;
A
#
# COMPACT_ATOMS: atom_id res chain seq x y z
N MET A 1 -7.49 14.19 -11.23
CA MET A 1 -6.33 13.35 -11.60
C MET A 1 -6.56 11.99 -10.98
N ALA A 2 -6.43 10.90 -11.74
CA ALA A 2 -6.55 9.55 -11.17
C ALA A 2 -5.38 9.30 -10.19
N SER A 3 -5.60 8.47 -9.18
CA SER A 3 -4.53 8.07 -8.24
C SER A 3 -3.60 7.06 -8.91
N LEU A 4 -2.30 7.16 -8.67
CA LEU A 4 -1.33 6.18 -9.17
C LEU A 4 -1.61 4.82 -8.54
N VAL A 5 -1.85 3.82 -9.38
CA VAL A 5 -2.10 2.44 -8.93
C VAL A 5 -0.77 1.76 -8.62
N VAL A 6 -0.60 1.31 -7.38
CA VAL A 6 0.64 0.66 -6.92
C VAL A 6 0.57 -0.88 -6.99
N LEU A 7 -0.57 -1.46 -6.64
CA LEU A 7 -0.73 -2.92 -6.46
C LEU A 7 -1.94 -3.47 -7.23
N VAL A 8 -3.12 -2.89 -7.01
CA VAL A 8 -4.40 -3.41 -7.51
C VAL A 8 -5.06 -2.42 -8.46
N ASP A 9 -5.15 -2.78 -9.73
CA ASP A 9 -5.93 -2.06 -10.73
C ASP A 9 -7.38 -2.56 -10.72
N MET A 10 -8.19 -1.92 -9.87
CA MET A 10 -9.61 -2.24 -9.72
C MET A 10 -10.40 -2.05 -11.00
N VAL A 11 -10.00 -1.17 -11.92
CA VAL A 11 -10.76 -0.93 -13.17
C VAL A 11 -10.56 -2.10 -14.13
N HIS A 12 -9.31 -2.53 -14.31
CA HIS A 12 -8.93 -3.51 -15.32
C HIS A 12 -8.89 -4.95 -14.82
N ASN A 13 -9.14 -5.22 -13.53
CA ASN A 13 -9.03 -6.55 -12.92
C ASN A 13 -7.61 -7.13 -13.01
N VAL A 14 -6.60 -6.30 -12.77
CA VAL A 14 -5.20 -6.72 -12.82
C VAL A 14 -4.52 -6.33 -11.51
N ALA A 15 -3.61 -7.16 -11.02
CA ALA A 15 -2.77 -6.83 -9.88
C ALA A 15 -1.32 -7.24 -10.15
N ALA A 16 -0.38 -6.41 -9.71
CA ALA A 16 1.05 -6.66 -9.80
C ALA A 16 1.63 -6.67 -8.39
N ILE A 17 1.92 -7.86 -7.87
CA ILE A 17 2.53 -8.02 -6.56
C ILE A 17 4.02 -7.72 -6.69
N LEU A 18 4.42 -6.59 -6.13
CA LEU A 18 5.79 -6.09 -6.12
C LEU A 18 6.61 -6.86 -5.07
N GLY A 19 6.95 -8.11 -5.37
CA GLY A 19 7.73 -9.00 -4.52
C GLY A 19 7.78 -10.41 -5.11
N SER A 20 8.92 -11.08 -4.96
CA SER A 20 9.25 -12.31 -5.70
C SER A 20 8.33 -13.51 -5.46
N GLY A 21 7.42 -13.42 -4.48
CA GLY A 21 6.60 -14.55 -4.02
C GLY A 21 7.41 -15.62 -3.27
N SER A 22 8.74 -15.48 -3.16
CA SER A 22 9.61 -16.42 -2.43
C SER A 22 9.59 -16.20 -0.92
N VAL A 23 9.36 -14.95 -0.49
CA VAL A 23 8.96 -14.65 0.88
C VAL A 23 7.47 -14.96 0.99
N SER A 24 7.14 -16.03 1.70
CA SER A 24 5.77 -16.57 1.75
C SER A 24 4.72 -15.57 2.20
N VAL A 25 5.13 -14.52 2.93
CA VAL A 25 4.22 -13.52 3.48
C VAL A 25 4.91 -12.14 3.57
N VAL A 26 4.51 -11.19 2.72
CA VAL A 26 4.96 -9.79 2.81
C VAL A 26 3.85 -8.97 3.45
N PHE A 27 4.00 -8.68 4.75
CA PHE A 27 3.09 -7.81 5.50
C PHE A 27 3.37 -6.34 5.18
N VAL A 28 2.30 -5.59 4.96
CA VAL A 28 2.33 -4.15 4.78
C VAL A 28 1.32 -3.49 5.70
N VAL A 29 1.74 -2.41 6.33
CA VAL A 29 0.83 -1.50 7.03
C VAL A 29 0.29 -0.48 6.04
N LEU A 30 -1.03 -0.37 5.98
CA LEU A 30 -1.74 0.56 5.10
C LEU A 30 -2.61 1.50 5.93
N THR A 31 -2.47 2.80 5.71
CA THR A 31 -3.27 3.81 6.40
C THR A 31 -3.92 4.69 5.35
N TYR A 32 -5.25 4.79 5.37
CA TYR A 32 -5.97 5.67 4.47
C TYR A 32 -5.60 7.12 4.73
N SER A 33 -5.27 7.85 3.66
CA SER A 33 -4.70 9.20 3.75
C SER A 33 -5.61 10.19 4.50
N PHE A 34 -6.93 10.03 4.41
CA PHE A 34 -7.88 10.90 5.11
C PHE A 34 -8.05 10.59 6.61
N ASP A 35 -7.53 9.46 7.08
CA ASP A 35 -7.50 9.16 8.52
C ASP A 35 -6.30 9.78 9.21
N ILE A 36 -5.17 9.97 8.49
CA ILE A 36 -3.94 10.55 9.04
C ILE A 36 -4.19 11.90 9.73
N PRO A 37 -4.92 12.88 9.14
CA PRO A 37 -5.18 14.17 9.79
C PRO A 37 -5.89 14.06 11.14
N LYS A 38 -6.77 13.06 11.33
CA LYS A 38 -7.50 12.85 12.58
C LYS A 38 -6.53 12.61 13.74
N PHE A 39 -5.51 11.78 13.49
CA PHE A 39 -4.44 11.51 14.45
C PHE A 39 -3.49 12.69 14.59
N VAL A 40 -3.12 13.35 13.49
CA VAL A 40 -2.20 14.50 13.52
C VAL A 40 -2.76 15.62 14.37
N ILE A 41 -4.03 15.99 14.21
CA ILE A 41 -4.68 17.05 15.02
C ILE A 41 -4.61 16.72 16.51
N ARG A 42 -4.81 15.45 16.88
CA ARG A 42 -4.77 14.99 18.27
C ARG A 42 -3.34 14.91 18.81
N ALA A 43 -2.39 14.52 17.97
CA ALA A 43 -0.98 14.55 18.30
C ALA A 43 -0.49 15.98 18.58
N LEU A 44 -0.94 16.97 17.81
CA LEU A 44 -0.57 18.38 18.01
C LEU A 44 -1.00 18.93 19.37
N ALA A 45 -2.03 18.36 19.99
CA ALA A 45 -2.52 18.74 21.32
C ALA A 45 -1.80 18.03 22.48
N LEU A 46 -0.79 17.19 22.21
CA LEU A 46 0.00 16.53 23.26
C LEU A 46 1.03 17.48 23.84
N ASP A 47 1.25 17.39 25.16
CA ASP A 47 2.29 18.16 25.85
C ASP A 47 3.70 17.81 25.37
N HIS A 48 3.91 16.56 24.96
CA HIS A 48 5.17 16.03 24.45
C HIS A 48 4.93 15.10 23.25
N TRP A 49 5.83 15.17 22.28
CA TRP A 49 5.88 14.23 21.16
C TRP A 49 7.04 13.27 21.33
N GLU A 50 6.75 11.99 21.14
CA GLU A 50 7.80 11.00 20.96
C GLU A 50 8.57 11.28 19.67
N LYS A 51 9.82 10.80 19.59
CA LYS A 51 10.64 10.95 18.39
C LYS A 51 9.96 10.37 17.14
N GLU A 52 9.24 9.26 17.33
CA GLU A 52 8.50 8.56 16.29
C GLU A 52 7.12 8.21 16.83
N MET A 53 6.09 8.44 16.01
CA MET A 53 4.71 8.10 16.32
C MET A 53 4.13 7.34 15.14
N TYR A 54 3.47 6.22 15.44
CA TYR A 54 3.01 5.27 14.43
C TYR A 54 1.49 5.27 14.34
N ILE A 55 0.96 5.27 13.12
CA ILE A 55 -0.46 5.07 12.83
C ILE A 55 -0.57 3.82 11.96
N ILE A 56 -1.29 2.82 12.45
CA ILE A 56 -1.56 1.57 11.75
C ILE A 56 -3.05 1.56 11.40
N GLY A 57 -3.39 1.77 10.13
CA GLY A 57 -4.78 1.71 9.67
C GLY A 57 -5.28 0.28 9.53
N ASP A 58 -4.51 -0.52 8.81
CA ASP A 58 -4.73 -1.93 8.55
C ASP A 58 -3.39 -2.63 8.35
N SER A 59 -3.33 -3.94 8.61
CA SER A 59 -2.13 -4.76 8.41
C SER A 59 -2.51 -6.04 7.70
N LEU A 60 -2.03 -6.16 6.47
CA LEU A 60 -2.38 -7.24 5.56
C LEU A 60 -1.17 -7.66 4.77
N THR A 61 -1.25 -8.85 4.21
CA THR A 61 -0.31 -9.32 3.21
C THR A 61 -0.70 -8.78 1.83
N LEU A 62 0.26 -8.59 0.93
CA LEU A 62 -0.07 -8.16 -0.45
C LEU A 62 -1.07 -9.12 -1.14
N ASN A 63 -0.98 -10.42 -0.86
CA ASN A 63 -1.91 -11.43 -1.36
C ASN A 63 -3.32 -11.26 -0.78
N GLU A 64 -3.46 -10.93 0.51
CA GLU A 64 -4.76 -10.67 1.13
C GLU A 64 -5.40 -9.41 0.56
N VAL A 65 -4.63 -8.37 0.25
CA VAL A 65 -5.16 -7.17 -0.42
C VAL A 65 -5.76 -7.53 -1.79
N VAL A 66 -5.06 -8.34 -2.59
CA VAL A 66 -5.59 -8.81 -3.88
C VAL A 66 -6.83 -9.69 -3.68
N ALA A 67 -6.81 -10.62 -2.73
CA ALA A 67 -7.96 -11.48 -2.45
C ALA A 67 -9.20 -10.69 -1.98
N LEU A 68 -8.99 -9.63 -1.18
CA LEU A 68 -10.06 -8.71 -0.78
C LEU A 68 -10.62 -7.95 -1.98
N ALA A 69 -9.77 -7.46 -2.87
CA ALA A 69 -10.17 -6.78 -4.09
C ALA A 69 -11.02 -7.68 -5.01
N GLU A 70 -10.58 -8.91 -5.24
CA GLU A 70 -11.35 -9.91 -6.00
C GLU A 70 -12.72 -10.19 -5.36
N LYS A 71 -12.75 -10.33 -4.02
CA LYS A 71 -13.98 -10.57 -3.27
C LYS A 71 -14.95 -9.41 -3.34
N VAL A 72 -14.47 -8.17 -3.20
CA VAL A 72 -15.29 -6.96 -3.27
C VAL A 72 -15.84 -6.77 -4.69
N LYS A 73 -15.01 -6.97 -5.72
CA LYS A 73 -15.44 -6.81 -7.12
C LYS A 73 -16.27 -8.00 -7.62
N GLY A 74 -16.18 -9.16 -6.98
CA GLY A 74 -16.87 -10.39 -7.40
C GLY A 74 -16.27 -11.05 -8.65
N THR A 75 -15.01 -10.74 -8.98
CA THR A 75 -14.32 -11.30 -10.17
C THR A 75 -12.86 -11.61 -9.84
N LYS A 76 -12.30 -12.59 -10.55
CA LYS A 76 -10.86 -12.91 -10.49
C LYS A 76 -10.02 -11.92 -11.26
N PHE A 77 -8.82 -11.67 -10.75
CA PHE A 77 -7.87 -10.71 -11.31
C PHE A 77 -6.75 -11.47 -12.02
N SER A 78 -6.16 -10.85 -13.04
CA SER A 78 -4.89 -11.30 -13.58
C SER A 78 -3.78 -10.83 -12.64
N VAL A 79 -3.15 -11.77 -11.93
CA VAL A 79 -2.13 -11.47 -10.92
C VAL A 79 -0.75 -11.82 -11.46
N THR A 80 0.18 -10.87 -11.39
CA THR A 80 1.61 -11.10 -11.66
C THR A 80 2.44 -10.88 -10.41
N HIS A 81 3.63 -11.49 -10.39
CA HIS A 81 4.61 -11.31 -9.32
C HIS A 81 5.92 -10.80 -9.92
N ASP A 82 6.38 -9.66 -9.41
CA ASP A 82 7.67 -9.10 -9.82
C ASP A 82 8.80 -9.70 -8.98
N SER A 83 9.80 -10.26 -9.65
CA SER A 83 10.96 -10.84 -8.97
C SER A 83 11.82 -9.76 -8.32
N MET A 84 12.53 -10.09 -7.24
CA MET A 84 13.52 -9.19 -6.61
C MET A 84 14.56 -8.68 -7.62
N GLY A 85 14.99 -9.52 -8.57
CA GLY A 85 15.92 -9.11 -9.62
C GLY A 85 15.32 -8.05 -10.57
N SER A 86 14.03 -8.14 -10.88
CA SER A 86 13.31 -7.11 -11.66
C SER A 86 13.21 -5.81 -10.88
N LEU A 87 12.83 -5.89 -9.60
CA LEU A 87 12.68 -4.74 -8.70
C LEU A 87 14.03 -4.02 -8.49
N GLN A 88 15.11 -4.74 -8.26
CA GLN A 88 16.46 -4.17 -8.14
C GLN A 88 16.94 -3.50 -9.45
N ALA A 89 16.46 -3.99 -10.60
CA ALA A 89 16.72 -3.36 -11.90
C ALA A 89 15.79 -2.18 -12.20
N GLY A 90 14.95 -1.75 -11.26
CA GLY A 90 14.01 -0.64 -11.43
C GLY A 90 12.84 -0.95 -12.36
N ARG A 91 12.49 -2.24 -12.53
CA ARG A 91 11.44 -2.71 -13.42
C ARG A 91 10.32 -3.38 -12.63
N VAL A 92 9.09 -3.06 -13.00
CA VAL A 92 7.86 -3.66 -12.45
C VAL A 92 6.93 -4.09 -13.58
N THR A 93 5.98 -4.97 -13.28
CA THR A 93 4.87 -5.22 -14.17
C THR A 93 4.06 -3.93 -14.32
N GLU A 94 3.88 -3.53 -15.58
CA GLU A 94 3.08 -2.36 -15.94
C GLU A 94 1.59 -2.69 -15.88
N LEU A 95 0.84 -1.89 -15.14
CA LEU A 95 -0.62 -2.00 -15.07
C LEU A 95 -1.26 -1.09 -16.12
N PRO A 96 -2.43 -1.44 -16.69
CA PRO A 96 -3.07 -0.61 -17.70
C PRO A 96 -3.33 0.84 -17.26
N SER A 97 -3.65 1.06 -15.98
CA SER A 97 -3.83 2.41 -15.43
C SER A 97 -2.55 3.28 -15.42
N HIS A 98 -1.36 2.71 -15.59
CA HIS A 98 -0.11 3.47 -15.61
C HIS A 98 0.03 4.32 -16.87
N GLU A 99 -0.58 3.91 -17.99
CA GLU A 99 -0.47 4.60 -19.28
C GLU A 99 -0.92 6.07 -19.19
N ALA A 100 -1.96 6.33 -18.40
CA ALA A 100 -2.51 7.67 -18.18
C ALA A 100 -1.51 8.64 -17.50
N PHE A 101 -0.45 8.13 -16.86
CA PHE A 101 0.56 8.95 -16.18
C PHE A 101 1.77 9.29 -17.05
N TYR A 102 2.02 8.56 -18.14
CA TYR A 102 3.19 8.77 -18.99
C TYR A 102 3.32 10.15 -19.65
N PRO A 103 2.22 10.88 -19.94
CA PRO A 103 2.33 12.28 -20.39
C PRO A 103 2.90 13.22 -19.32
N TYR A 104 2.85 12.85 -18.04
CA TYR A 104 3.25 13.71 -16.90
C TYR A 104 4.53 13.22 -16.23
N PHE A 105 4.76 11.90 -16.21
CA PHE A 105 5.89 11.26 -15.58
C PHE A 105 6.48 10.21 -16.52
N PRO A 106 7.78 10.26 -16.83
CA PRO A 106 8.43 9.24 -17.64
C PRO A 106 8.22 7.85 -17.07
N LYS A 107 8.01 6.88 -17.96
CA LYS A 107 7.74 5.48 -17.62
C LYS A 107 8.79 4.92 -16.66
N GLU A 108 10.06 5.17 -16.94
CA GLU A 108 11.18 4.69 -16.15
C GLU A 108 11.17 5.25 -14.72
N GLN A 109 10.66 6.46 -14.53
CA GLN A 109 10.55 7.07 -13.20
C GLN A 109 9.42 6.43 -12.39
N ILE A 110 8.26 6.18 -13.02
CA ILE A 110 7.15 5.46 -12.36
C ILE A 110 7.59 4.05 -11.99
N GLN A 111 8.22 3.32 -12.93
CA GLN A 111 8.70 1.98 -12.65
C GLN A 111 9.77 1.97 -11.56
N GLY A 112 10.71 2.92 -11.57
CA GLY A 112 11.71 3.05 -10.51
C GLY A 112 11.09 3.32 -9.13
N LEU A 113 10.08 4.19 -9.06
CA LEU A 113 9.34 4.47 -7.82
C LEU A 113 8.60 3.23 -7.31
N LEU A 114 7.88 2.52 -8.17
CA LEU A 114 7.15 1.31 -7.80
C LEU A 114 8.12 0.19 -7.39
N ALA A 115 9.22 0.01 -8.13
CA ALA A 115 10.26 -0.95 -7.81
C ALA A 115 10.88 -0.69 -6.44
N PHE A 116 11.12 0.59 -6.09
CA PHE A 116 11.58 0.97 -4.76
C PHE A 116 10.61 0.52 -3.66
N PHE A 117 9.29 0.71 -3.84
CA PHE A 117 8.30 0.19 -2.89
C PHE A 117 8.35 -1.34 -2.79
N GLY A 118 8.48 -2.05 -3.91
CA GLY A 118 8.62 -3.51 -3.90
C GLY A 118 9.83 -4.00 -3.10
N VAL A 119 11.00 -3.37 -3.28
CA VAL A 119 12.21 -3.70 -2.49
C VAL A 119 11.99 -3.42 -1.01
N MET A 120 11.33 -2.32 -0.65
CA MET A 120 11.02 -1.98 0.75
C MET A 120 10.06 -2.99 1.40
N TRP A 121 9.03 -3.40 0.66
CA TRP A 121 8.07 -4.42 1.11
C TRP A 121 8.74 -5.77 1.32
N GLU A 122 9.45 -6.27 0.31
CA GLU A 122 10.08 -7.60 0.37
C GLU A 122 11.23 -7.66 1.39
N SER A 123 11.88 -6.54 1.71
CA SER A 123 12.86 -6.46 2.80
C SER A 123 12.25 -6.36 4.20
N GLY A 124 10.92 -6.40 4.32
CA GLY A 124 10.20 -6.36 5.60
C GLY A 124 10.15 -4.97 6.26
N LYS A 125 10.68 -3.93 5.61
CA LYS A 125 10.74 -2.56 6.17
C LYS A 125 9.38 -1.90 6.34
N CYS A 126 8.33 -2.46 5.74
CA CYS A 126 6.95 -1.99 5.86
C CYS A 126 6.07 -2.87 6.76
N ASN A 127 6.63 -3.93 7.36
CA ASN A 127 6.00 -4.64 8.47
C ASN A 127 6.37 -3.89 9.76
N LEU A 128 5.53 -2.95 10.17
CA LEU A 128 5.80 -2.11 11.35
C LEU A 128 5.26 -2.79 12.61
N GLU A 129 6.15 -3.06 13.57
CA GLU A 129 5.81 -3.63 14.89
C GLU A 129 6.23 -2.66 16.01
N PRO A 130 5.64 -1.46 16.09
CA PRO A 130 6.01 -0.48 17.10
C PRO A 130 5.48 -0.93 18.48
N GLY A 131 6.24 -0.62 19.55
CA GLY A 131 5.77 -0.85 20.92
C GLY A 131 4.59 0.02 21.33
N TYR A 132 4.32 1.10 20.58
CA TYR A 132 3.22 2.03 20.83
C TYR A 132 2.70 2.65 19.52
N THR A 133 1.38 2.82 19.42
CA THR A 133 0.72 3.50 18.29
C THR A 133 -0.21 4.62 18.76
N LEU A 134 -0.43 5.60 17.89
CA LEU A 134 -1.46 6.62 18.12
C LEU A 134 -2.88 6.02 18.14
N ASN A 135 -3.09 4.88 17.47
CA ASN A 135 -4.33 4.11 17.58
C ASN A 135 -4.60 3.66 19.02
N GLN A 136 -3.58 3.21 19.75
CA GLN A 136 -3.71 2.85 21.17
C GLN A 136 -3.98 4.08 22.04
N ARG A 137 -3.37 5.23 21.72
CA ARG A 137 -3.57 6.48 22.45
C ARG A 137 -4.97 7.06 22.27
N PHE A 138 -5.43 7.08 21.03
CA PHE A 138 -6.66 7.73 20.60
C PHE A 138 -7.61 6.67 20.06
N ALA A 139 -7.98 5.74 20.93
CA ALA A 139 -8.84 4.60 20.58
C ALA A 139 -10.26 5.02 20.13
N ASP A 140 -10.63 6.28 20.33
CA ASP A 140 -11.86 6.88 19.83
C ASP A 140 -11.83 7.20 18.32
N ILE A 141 -10.64 7.21 17.70
CA ILE A 141 -10.49 7.48 16.27
C ILE A 141 -10.53 6.17 15.49
N GLU A 142 -11.60 5.97 14.73
CA GLU A 142 -11.72 4.84 13.82
C GLU A 142 -10.91 5.04 12.53
N THR A 143 -10.19 4.00 12.13
CA THR A 143 -9.48 3.92 10.85
C THR A 143 -10.29 3.16 9.81
N THR A 144 -10.18 3.61 8.57
CA THR A 144 -10.74 2.96 7.39
C THR A 144 -9.85 1.77 7.02
N ASN A 145 -10.39 0.56 7.14
CA ASN A 145 -9.69 -0.65 6.70
C ASN A 145 -9.68 -0.77 5.18
N VAL A 146 -8.81 -1.64 4.65
CA VAL A 146 -8.60 -1.79 3.20
C VAL A 146 -9.88 -2.26 2.50
N ARG A 147 -10.68 -3.11 3.15
CA ARG A 147 -11.96 -3.58 2.58
C ARG A 147 -12.93 -2.43 2.35
N ALA A 148 -13.13 -1.57 3.33
CA ALA A 148 -14.01 -0.41 3.23
C ALA A 148 -13.53 0.56 2.13
N LEU A 149 -12.21 0.75 2.01
CA LEU A 149 -11.63 1.54 0.93
C LEU A 149 -11.94 0.94 -0.44
N LEU A 150 -11.76 -0.38 -0.61
CA LEU A 150 -12.04 -1.08 -1.87
C LEU A 150 -13.53 -1.06 -2.24
N GLU A 151 -14.43 -1.09 -1.26
CA GLU A 151 -15.88 -0.97 -1.48
C GLU A 151 -16.29 0.44 -1.92
N SER A 152 -15.47 1.45 -1.62
CA SER A 152 -15.69 2.85 -2.03
C SER A 152 -15.03 3.24 -3.35
N ALA A 153 -14.28 2.31 -3.97
CA ALA A 153 -13.40 2.55 -5.12
C ALA A 153 -14.10 2.42 -6.49
#